data_AF-Q24XI7-F1
#
_entry.id   AF-Q24XI7-F1
#
_cell.length_a   1.000
_cell.length_b   1.000
_cell.length_c   1.000
_cell.angle_alpha   90.00
_cell.angle_beta   90.00
_cell.angle_gamma   90.00
#
_symmetry.space_group_name_H-M   'P 1'
#
loop_
_entity.id
_entity.type
_entity.pdbx_description
1 polymer ?
#
loop_
_entity_poly.entity_id
_entity_poly.type
_entity_poly.pdbx_seq_one_letter_code
_entity_poly.pdbx_strand_id
1 'polypeptide(L)'
;MRTITAKLRIYGWSGGKRMNVLGNIIWLVFGGILAAIAWFLAGLILCITIIGIPFGLQCFKIAQFVLLPFGKDIELGNFGVGGLLLNILWILLFGWELAVGHLVIGLLLCLTVLGIPFGIQHFKFAQLAFIPFGAKIR
;
A
#
# COMPACT_ATOMS: atom_id res chain seq x y z
N MET A 1 -27.82 -12.42 -4.77
CA MET A 1 -27.28 -12.95 -6.04
C MET A 1 -25.77 -12.75 -6.14
N ARG A 2 -25.24 -11.55 -6.44
CA ARG A 2 -23.86 -11.18 -6.07
C ARG A 2 -23.86 -10.62 -4.63
N THR A 3 -24.21 -11.47 -3.67
CA THR A 3 -24.98 -11.10 -2.45
C THR A 3 -24.25 -10.29 -1.37
N ILE A 4 -23.02 -9.85 -1.62
CA ILE A 4 -22.17 -8.97 -0.77
C ILE A 4 -20.84 -8.66 -1.50
N THR A 5 -20.67 -9.13 -2.75
CA THR A 5 -19.38 -9.41 -3.42
C THR A 5 -18.40 -8.24 -3.43
N ALA A 6 -17.17 -8.37 -2.90
CA ALA A 6 -16.62 -9.42 -2.03
C ALA A 6 -16.37 -8.82 -0.62
N LYS A 7 -17.46 -8.65 0.14
CA LYS A 7 -17.58 -7.85 1.37
C LYS A 7 -16.78 -6.54 1.32
N LEU A 8 -17.12 -5.71 0.32
CA LEU A 8 -16.78 -4.22 0.24
C LEU A 8 -15.45 -4.29 -0.67
N ARG A 9 -15.24 -5.36 -1.48
CA ARG A 9 -13.90 -5.95 -1.84
C ARG A 9 -12.90 -5.88 -0.68
N ILE A 10 -13.33 -6.38 0.49
CA ILE A 10 -12.74 -6.15 1.82
C ILE A 10 -12.15 -4.74 1.98
N TYR A 11 -13.08 -3.79 2.02
CA TYR A 11 -12.93 -2.38 2.40
C TYR A 11 -12.04 -1.48 1.53
N GLY A 12 -11.27 -2.00 0.57
CA GLY A 12 -10.63 -1.22 -0.51
C GLY A 12 -11.50 -1.18 -1.77
N TRP A 13 -12.66 -0.54 -1.67
CA TRP A 13 -13.85 -1.00 -2.39
C TRP A 13 -13.83 -0.87 -3.91
N SER A 14 -14.53 -1.81 -4.57
CA SER A 14 -14.88 -1.79 -5.99
C SER A 14 -16.40 -1.67 -6.20
N GLY A 15 -16.84 -0.51 -6.65
CA GLY A 15 -18.19 -0.23 -7.14
C GLY A 15 -18.14 0.76 -8.31
N GLY A 16 -19.30 1.25 -8.76
CA GLY A 16 -19.35 2.19 -9.89
C GLY A 16 -18.49 3.45 -9.65
N LYS A 17 -17.67 3.83 -10.64
CA LYS A 17 -16.54 4.80 -10.57
C LYS A 17 -16.69 5.95 -9.56
N ARG A 18 -17.88 6.58 -9.50
CA ARG A 18 -18.23 7.67 -8.58
C ARG A 18 -17.91 7.37 -7.10
N MET A 19 -18.13 6.14 -6.62
CA MET A 19 -17.90 5.79 -5.21
C MET A 19 -16.40 5.68 -4.87
N ASN A 20 -15.58 5.22 -5.82
CA ASN A 20 -14.14 5.11 -5.64
C ASN A 20 -13.49 6.51 -5.56
N VAL A 21 -14.01 7.48 -6.33
CA VAL A 21 -13.59 8.89 -6.25
C VAL A 21 -13.89 9.48 -4.87
N LEU A 22 -15.10 9.27 -4.32
CA LEU A 22 -15.44 9.71 -2.97
C LEU A 22 -14.52 9.09 -1.91
N GLY A 23 -14.27 7.78 -1.97
CA GLY A 23 -13.33 7.10 -1.07
C GLY A 23 -11.92 7.70 -1.14
N ASN A 24 -11.40 7.95 -2.34
CA ASN A 24 -10.09 8.57 -2.55
C ASN A 24 -10.01 10.03 -2.03
N ILE A 25 -11.08 10.82 -2.17
CA ILE A 25 -11.13 12.21 -1.65
C ILE A 25 -11.05 12.20 -0.12
N ILE A 26 -11.89 11.40 0.54
CA ILE A 26 -11.90 11.32 2.01
C ILE A 26 -10.57 10.75 2.52
N TRP A 27 -10.03 9.74 1.84
CA TRP A 27 -8.72 9.16 2.12
C TRP A 27 -7.59 10.20 2.11
N LEU A 28 -7.49 11.03 1.07
CA LEU A 28 -6.47 12.07 0.96
C LEU A 28 -6.51 13.05 2.15
N VAL A 29 -7.71 13.46 2.57
CA VAL A 29 -7.92 14.39 3.70
C VAL A 29 -7.58 13.76 5.06
N PHE A 30 -7.96 12.50 5.29
CA PHE A 30 -7.82 11.85 6.60
C PHE A 30 -6.44 11.21 6.88
N GLY A 31 -5.54 11.15 5.89
CA GLY A 31 -4.17 10.66 6.11
C GLY A 31 -3.43 10.15 4.87
N GLY A 32 -4.12 9.99 3.73
CA GLY A 32 -3.55 9.46 2.50
C GLY A 32 -2.39 10.28 1.94
N ILE A 33 -2.42 11.60 2.10
CA ILE A 33 -1.31 12.49 1.74
C ILE A 33 -0.09 12.22 2.62
N LEU A 34 -0.26 12.09 3.93
CA LEU A 34 0.83 11.79 4.87
C LEU A 34 1.44 10.41 4.61
N ALA A 35 0.61 9.40 4.33
CA ALA A 35 1.07 8.07 3.96
C ALA A 35 1.86 8.08 2.63
N ALA A 36 1.41 8.83 1.62
CA ALA A 36 2.13 8.96 0.35
C ALA A 36 3.46 9.72 0.52
N ILE A 37 3.51 10.76 1.35
CA ILE A 37 4.73 11.49 1.70
C ILE A 37 5.72 10.57 2.43
N ALA A 38 5.26 9.73 3.36
CA ALA A 38 6.13 8.76 4.05
C ALA A 38 6.80 7.78 3.06
N TRP A 39 6.03 7.22 2.12
CA TRP A 39 6.59 6.37 1.04
C TRP A 39 7.54 7.12 0.11
N PHE A 40 7.25 8.38 -0.20
CA PHE A 40 8.12 9.22 -1.03
C PHE A 40 9.45 9.55 -0.33
N LEU A 41 9.41 9.93 0.95
CA LEU A 41 10.60 10.23 1.75
C LEU A 41 11.45 8.98 1.99
N ALA A 42 10.83 7.82 2.29
CA ALA A 42 11.54 6.54 2.34
C ALA A 42 12.23 6.23 0.99
N GLY A 43 11.53 6.44 -0.12
CA GLY A 43 12.10 6.28 -1.46
C GLY A 43 13.29 7.21 -1.74
N LEU A 44 13.21 8.47 -1.29
CA LEU A 44 14.29 9.45 -1.42
C LEU A 44 15.52 9.05 -0.59
N ILE A 45 15.33 8.63 0.66
CA ILE A 45 16.40 8.14 1.56
C ILE A 45 17.12 6.94 0.94
N LEU A 46 16.36 5.98 0.39
CA LEU A 46 16.94 4.82 -0.30
C LEU A 46 17.76 5.23 -1.53
N CYS A 47 17.29 6.18 -2.33
CA CYS A 47 18.04 6.69 -3.48
C CYS A 47 19.38 7.35 -3.11
N ILE A 48 19.50 7.98 -1.94
CA ILE A 48 20.78 8.57 -1.47
C ILE A 48 21.87 7.49 -1.29
N THR A 49 21.50 6.26 -0.90
CA THR A 49 22.47 5.17 -0.67
C THR A 49 23.07 4.58 -1.94
N ILE A 50 22.65 5.01 -3.14
CA ILE A 50 22.99 4.49 -4.48
C ILE A 50 22.53 3.03 -4.69
N ILE A 51 22.98 2.10 -3.85
CA ILE A 51 22.55 0.68 -3.82
C ILE A 51 21.02 0.58 -3.59
N GLY A 52 20.45 1.52 -2.84
CA GLY A 52 19.01 1.61 -2.57
C GLY A 52 18.15 2.15 -3.73
N ILE A 53 18.73 2.71 -4.81
CA ILE A 53 17.97 3.27 -5.96
C ILE A 53 16.88 2.31 -6.51
N PRO A 54 17.15 1.03 -6.83
CA PRO A 54 16.12 0.11 -7.30
C PRO A 54 14.97 -0.11 -6.30
N PHE A 55 15.20 0.06 -5.00
CA PHE A 55 14.18 -0.02 -3.96
C PHE A 55 13.40 1.29 -3.82
N GLY A 56 14.08 2.43 -3.86
CA GLY A 56 13.46 3.75 -3.87
C GLY A 56 12.53 3.96 -5.07
N LEU A 57 12.91 3.44 -6.25
CA LEU A 57 12.06 3.43 -7.44
C LEU A 57 10.78 2.59 -7.29
N GLN A 58 10.73 1.58 -6.41
CA GLN A 58 9.46 0.92 -6.07
C GLN A 58 8.68 1.76 -5.05
N CYS A 59 9.35 2.33 -4.04
CA CYS A 59 8.72 3.19 -3.04
C CYS A 59 7.97 4.37 -3.67
N PHE A 60 8.52 5.00 -4.72
CA PHE A 60 7.82 6.06 -5.46
C PHE A 60 6.56 5.58 -6.19
N LYS A 61 6.55 4.36 -6.75
CA LYS A 61 5.32 3.76 -7.35
C LYS A 61 4.29 3.45 -6.27
N ILE A 62 4.74 3.00 -5.10
CA ILE A 62 3.87 2.74 -3.95
C ILE A 62 3.29 4.06 -3.42
N ALA A 63 4.06 5.15 -3.35
CA ALA A 63 3.54 6.48 -3.02
C ALA A 63 2.42 6.94 -3.98
N GLN A 64 2.61 6.75 -5.30
CA GLN A 64 1.57 7.03 -6.31
C GLN A 64 0.33 6.13 -6.19
N PHE A 65 0.50 4.89 -5.74
CA PHE A 65 -0.60 3.99 -5.41
C PHE A 65 -1.36 4.46 -4.16
N VAL A 66 -0.63 4.82 -3.10
CA VAL A 66 -1.12 5.26 -1.78
C VAL A 66 -1.92 6.56 -1.87
N LEU A 67 -1.66 7.45 -2.84
CA LEU A 67 -2.51 8.63 -3.06
C LEU A 67 -3.96 8.27 -3.45
N LEU A 68 -4.15 7.19 -4.22
CA LEU A 68 -5.45 6.80 -4.79
C LEU A 68 -5.67 5.27 -4.70
N PRO A 69 -5.87 4.68 -3.50
CA PRO A 69 -5.95 3.24 -3.33
C PRO A 69 -7.35 2.65 -3.58
N PHE A 70 -8.42 3.45 -3.51
CA PHE A 70 -9.79 2.96 -3.67
C PHE A 70 -10.10 2.68 -5.13
N GLY A 71 -10.67 1.50 -5.39
CA GLY A 71 -10.92 0.98 -6.73
C GLY A 71 -9.72 0.30 -7.40
N LYS A 72 -8.59 0.14 -6.70
CA LYS A 72 -7.40 -0.60 -7.19
C LYS A 72 -7.14 -1.86 -6.35
N ASP A 73 -6.58 -2.86 -7.01
CA ASP A 73 -6.22 -4.15 -6.43
C ASP A 73 -4.73 -4.48 -6.62
N ILE A 74 -4.22 -5.38 -5.76
CA ILE A 74 -2.81 -5.82 -5.78
C ILE A 74 -2.79 -7.31 -6.10
N GLU A 75 -2.21 -7.67 -7.25
CA GLU A 75 -1.87 -9.03 -7.64
C GLU A 75 -0.42 -9.30 -7.19
N LEU A 76 -0.23 -9.99 -6.05
CA LEU A 76 1.08 -10.37 -5.51
C LEU A 76 1.61 -11.67 -6.13
N GLY A 77 2.91 -11.93 -5.98
CA GLY A 77 3.52 -13.23 -6.30
C GLY A 77 4.06 -13.38 -7.73
N ASN A 78 3.91 -12.38 -8.60
CA ASN A 78 4.37 -12.46 -9.99
C ASN A 78 5.81 -11.96 -10.15
N PHE A 79 6.77 -12.70 -9.57
CA PHE A 79 8.20 -12.44 -9.67
C PHE A 79 9.00 -13.70 -10.03
N GLY A 80 9.99 -13.53 -10.91
CA GLY A 80 11.06 -14.51 -11.10
C GLY A 80 12.13 -14.43 -9.98
N VAL A 81 13.16 -15.28 -10.08
CA VAL A 81 14.23 -15.44 -9.06
C VAL A 81 14.83 -14.11 -8.60
N GLY A 82 15.12 -13.17 -9.52
CA GLY A 82 15.66 -11.85 -9.16
C GLY A 82 14.72 -11.01 -8.28
N GLY A 83 13.40 -11.13 -8.46
CA GLY A 83 12.43 -10.45 -7.61
C GLY A 83 12.30 -11.09 -6.22
N LEU A 84 12.45 -12.41 -6.11
CA LEU A 84 12.54 -13.09 -4.82
C LEU A 84 13.77 -12.61 -4.02
N LEU A 85 14.95 -12.58 -4.65
CA LEU A 85 16.18 -12.09 -4.01
C LEU A 85 16.07 -10.62 -3.57
N LEU A 86 15.48 -9.76 -4.41
CA LEU A 86 15.23 -8.36 -4.06
C LEU A 86 14.20 -8.22 -2.93
N ASN A 87 13.14 -9.02 -2.89
CA ASN A 87 12.18 -9.03 -1.76
C ASN A 87 12.86 -9.47 -0.44
N ILE A 88 13.73 -10.48 -0.48
CA ILE A 88 14.48 -10.93 0.73
C ILE A 88 15.40 -9.81 1.23
N LEU A 89 16.22 -9.23 0.36
CA LEU A 89 17.13 -8.14 0.72
C LEU A 89 16.36 -6.89 1.19
N TRP A 90 15.22 -6.60 0.59
CA TRP A 90 14.33 -5.52 0.99
C TRP A 90 13.78 -5.69 2.41
N ILE A 91 13.19 -6.86 2.73
CA ILE A 91 12.62 -7.14 4.06
C ILE A 91 13.69 -7.03 5.14
N LEU A 92 14.91 -7.54 4.89
CA LEU A 92 16.02 -7.50 5.84
C LEU A 92 16.57 -6.09 6.10
N LEU A 93 16.49 -5.18 5.13
CA LEU A 93 17.07 -3.83 5.25
C LEU A 93 16.07 -2.75 5.71
N PHE A 94 14.86 -2.72 5.14
CA PHE A 94 13.93 -1.58 5.32
C PHE A 94 12.43 -1.96 5.23
N GLY A 95 12.07 -3.03 4.52
CA GLY A 95 10.67 -3.37 4.24
C GLY A 95 9.84 -3.68 5.49
N TRP A 96 10.48 -4.25 6.52
CA TRP A 96 9.81 -4.61 7.77
C TRP A 96 9.34 -3.38 8.57
N GLU A 97 10.10 -2.29 8.59
CA GLU A 97 9.73 -1.06 9.32
C GLU A 97 8.46 -0.42 8.74
N LEU A 98 8.43 -0.28 7.41
CA LEU A 98 7.27 0.27 6.68
C LEU A 98 6.04 -0.66 6.81
N ALA A 99 6.25 -1.97 6.80
CA ALA A 99 5.18 -2.94 7.01
C ALA A 99 4.60 -2.87 8.43
N VAL A 100 5.45 -2.80 9.46
CA VAL A 100 5.04 -2.66 10.87
C VAL A 100 4.35 -1.32 11.12
N GLY A 101 4.89 -0.21 10.60
CA GLY A 101 4.27 1.11 10.73
C GLY A 101 2.85 1.16 10.16
N HIS A 102 2.64 0.59 8.97
CA HIS A 102 1.30 0.45 8.41
C HIS A 102 0.41 -0.56 9.14
N LEU A 103 0.95 -1.65 9.68
CA LEU A 103 0.17 -2.60 10.47
C LEU A 103 -0.33 -1.96 11.78
N VAL A 104 0.51 -1.19 12.48
CA VAL A 104 0.13 -0.48 13.71
C VAL A 104 -0.91 0.61 13.42
N ILE A 105 -0.68 1.48 12.42
CA ILE A 105 -1.66 2.51 12.03
C ILE A 105 -2.97 1.87 11.56
N GLY A 106 -2.89 0.78 10.80
CA GLY A 106 -4.06 0.02 10.35
C GLY A 106 -4.87 -0.56 11.48
N LEU A 107 -4.21 -1.13 12.50
CA LEU A 107 -4.85 -1.68 13.69
C LEU A 107 -5.52 -0.57 14.53
N LEU A 108 -4.83 0.54 14.77
CA LEU A 108 -5.37 1.70 15.51
C LEU A 108 -6.61 2.28 14.85
N LEU A 109 -6.62 2.43 13.51
CA LEU A 109 -7.79 2.88 12.76
C LEU A 109 -8.96 1.89 12.88
N CYS A 110 -8.68 0.58 12.83
CA CYS A 110 -9.69 -0.48 12.99
C CYS A 110 -10.35 -0.52 14.39
N LEU A 111 -9.81 0.16 15.41
CA LEU A 111 -10.49 0.32 16.71
C LEU A 111 -11.75 1.19 16.62
N THR A 112 -11.92 1.95 15.54
CA THR A 112 -13.09 2.83 15.32
C THR A 112 -13.92 2.36 14.13
N VAL A 113 -15.25 2.37 14.27
CA VAL A 113 -16.18 1.96 13.20
C VAL A 113 -15.96 2.75 11.90
N LEU A 114 -15.59 4.03 12.02
CA LEU A 114 -15.27 4.91 10.89
C LEU A 114 -13.87 4.65 10.29
N GLY A 115 -12.90 4.21 11.10
CA GLY A 115 -11.52 4.00 10.68
C GLY A 115 -11.25 2.67 9.98
N ILE A 116 -12.08 1.63 10.20
CA ILE A 116 -12.00 0.32 9.50
C ILE A 116 -11.69 0.43 7.99
N PRO A 117 -12.41 1.24 7.17
CA PRO A 117 -12.10 1.36 5.74
C PRO A 117 -10.72 1.94 5.40
N PHE A 118 -10.17 2.79 6.28
CA PHE A 118 -8.85 3.39 6.15
C PHE A 118 -7.77 2.40 6.59
N GLY A 119 -7.96 1.76 7.75
CA GLY A 119 -7.01 0.80 8.31
C GLY A 119 -6.76 -0.39 7.37
N ILE A 120 -7.76 -0.81 6.60
CA ILE A 120 -7.61 -1.89 5.63
C ILE A 120 -6.87 -1.45 4.34
N GLN A 121 -6.79 -0.14 4.02
CA GLN A 121 -5.82 0.33 3.01
C GLN A 121 -4.39 0.24 3.55
N HIS A 122 -4.18 0.57 4.83
CA HIS A 122 -2.87 0.38 5.46
C HIS A 122 -2.44 -1.10 5.47
N PHE A 123 -3.36 -2.06 5.69
CA PHE A 123 -3.01 -3.48 5.54
C PHE A 123 -2.65 -3.87 4.09
N LYS A 124 -3.29 -3.30 3.05
CA LYS A 124 -2.83 -3.46 1.66
C LYS A 124 -1.39 -2.94 1.48
N PHE A 125 -1.06 -1.78 2.06
CA PHE A 125 0.30 -1.21 1.97
C PHE A 125 1.32 -2.02 2.79
N ALA A 126 0.94 -2.62 3.92
CA ALA A 126 1.81 -3.50 4.70
C ALA A 126 2.15 -4.78 3.92
N GLN A 127 1.18 -5.39 3.23
CA GLN A 127 1.45 -6.52 2.33
C GLN A 127 2.39 -6.13 1.18
N LEU A 128 2.18 -4.94 0.59
CA LEU A 128 3.03 -4.38 -0.46
C LEU A 128 4.42 -3.97 0.03
N ALA A 129 4.56 -3.65 1.33
CA ALA A 129 5.83 -3.37 1.99
C ALA A 129 6.64 -4.63 2.30
N PHE A 130 6.02 -5.79 2.48
CA PHE A 130 6.76 -7.06 2.51
C PHE A 130 7.21 -7.49 1.10
N ILE A 131 6.34 -7.37 0.09
CA ILE A 131 6.58 -7.93 -1.25
C ILE A 131 6.38 -6.87 -2.35
N PRO A 132 7.26 -5.84 -2.46
CA PRO A 132 7.14 -4.81 -3.48
C PRO A 132 7.57 -5.27 -4.88
N PHE A 133 8.51 -6.22 -5.00
CA PHE A 133 8.98 -6.72 -6.31
C PHE A 133 8.05 -7.85 -6.80
N GLY A 134 7.49 -7.68 -8.00
CA GLY A 134 6.49 -8.60 -8.59
C GLY A 134 5.07 -8.42 -8.06
N ALA A 135 4.80 -7.36 -7.29
CA ALA A 135 3.45 -6.86 -7.07
C ALA A 135 2.97 -6.10 -8.30
N LYS A 136 1.76 -6.41 -8.78
CA LYS A 136 1.10 -5.72 -9.88
C LYS A 136 -0.15 -5.01 -9.39
N ILE A 137 -0.20 -3.71 -9.62
CA ILE A 137 -1.37 -2.87 -9.35
C ILE A 137 -2.33 -2.95 -10.54
N ARG A 138 -3.63 -3.08 -10.26
CA ARG A 138 -4.70 -3.23 -11.25
C ARG A 138 -5.92 -2.38 -10.92
#